data_AF-A0A2E8KTB3-F1
#
_entry.id   AF-A0A2E8KTB3-F1
#
_cell.length_a   1.000
_cell.length_b   1.000
_cell.length_c   1.000
_cell.angle_alpha   90.00
_cell.angle_beta   90.00
_cell.angle_gamma   90.00
#
_symmetry.space_group_name_H-M   'P 1'
#
loop_
_entity.id
_entity.type
_entity.pdbx_description
1 polymer ?
#
loop_
_entity_poly.entity_id
_entity_poly.type
_entity_poly.pdbx_seq_one_letter_code
_entity_poly.pdbx_strand_id
1 'polypeptide(L)' 'MICIKTEIPEEICKIDDELKAIYHSKDSVCIWVFKSKDDRNRFMEETIGMLKDERQEYYESNF' A
#
# COMPACT_ATOMS: atom_id res chain seq x y z
N MET A 1 -4.91 -14.30 7.78
CA MET A 1 -4.63 -14.34 6.32
C MET A 1 -5.95 -14.50 5.60
N ILE A 2 -6.36 -13.50 4.81
CA ILE A 2 -7.50 -13.58 3.90
C ILE A 2 -6.89 -13.67 2.50
N CYS A 3 -7.36 -14.61 1.67
CA CYS A 3 -6.87 -14.81 0.32
C CYS A 3 -8.00 -14.56 -0.67
N ILE A 4 -7.80 -13.62 -1.59
CA ILE A 4 -8.71 -13.34 -2.68
C ILE A 4 -8.06 -13.89 -3.94
N LYS A 5 -8.70 -14.87 -4.58
CA LYS A 5 -8.19 -15.44 -5.83
C LYS A 5 -8.42 -14.44 -6.96
N THR A 6 -7.34 -13.99 -7.59
CA THR A 6 -7.34 -13.10 -8.74
C THR A 6 -6.06 -13.33 -9.56
N GLU A 7 -6.01 -12.81 -10.77
CA GLU A 7 -4.77 -12.70 -11.53
C GLU A 7 -3.99 -11.50 -10.98
N ILE A 8 -2.75 -11.72 -10.54
CA ILE A 8 -1.87 -10.68 -10.00
C ILE A 8 -0.72 -10.48 -10.99
N PRO A 9 -0.45 -9.24 -11.45
CA PRO A 9 0.67 -8.95 -12.33
C PRO A 9 2.03 -9.36 -11.74
N GLU A 10 2.92 -9.91 -12.57
CA GLU A 10 4.21 -10.46 -12.12
C GLU A 10 5.11 -9.37 -11.52
N GLU A 11 5.02 -8.13 -12.03
CA GLU A 11 5.73 -6.98 -11.50
C GLU A 11 5.36 -6.68 -10.04
N ILE A 12 4.10 -6.90 -9.64
CA ILE A 12 3.66 -6.72 -8.25
C ILE A 12 4.19 -7.86 -7.37
N CYS A 13 4.19 -9.08 -7.89
CA CYS A 13 4.72 -10.27 -7.20
C CYS A 13 6.24 -10.18 -6.92
N LYS A 14 6.98 -9.42 -7.74
CA LYS A 14 8.44 -9.23 -7.59
C LYS A 14 8.82 -8.22 -6.51
N ILE A 15 7.90 -7.35 -6.11
CA ILE A 15 8.13 -6.39 -5.02
C ILE A 15 8.13 -7.19 -3.71
N ASP A 16 8.99 -6.85 -2.76
CA ASP A 16 8.97 -7.45 -1.42
C ASP A 16 7.67 -7.06 -0.69
N ASP A 17 7.01 -8.01 -0.01
CA ASP A 17 5.79 -7.75 0.75
C ASP A 17 6.02 -6.79 1.93
N GLU A 18 7.22 -6.75 2.50
CA GLU A 18 7.56 -5.82 3.58
C GLU A 18 7.57 -4.35 3.12
N LEU A 19 7.66 -4.11 1.81
CA LEU A 19 7.68 -2.81 1.15
C LEU A 19 6.31 -2.38 0.61
N LYS A 20 5.24 -3.14 0.88
CA LYS A 20 3.88 -2.82 0.40
C LYS A 20 3.00 -2.35 1.55
N ALA A 21 2.22 -1.30 1.31
CA ALA A 21 1.02 -1.00 2.10
C ALA A 21 -0.22 -1.24 1.23
N ILE A 22 -1.22 -1.92 1.79
CA ILE A 22 -2.42 -2.34 1.06
C ILE A 22 -3.63 -1.55 1.55
N TYR A 23 -4.43 -1.06 0.61
CA TYR A 23 -5.78 -0.58 0.83
C TYR A 23 -6.74 -1.32 -0.10
N HIS A 24 -7.97 -1.53 0.33
CA HIS A 24 -8.99 -2.14 -0.53
C HIS A 24 -10.27 -1.31 -0.50
N SER A 25 -10.93 -1.23 -1.66
CA SER A 25 -12.30 -0.73 -1.79
C SER A 25 -13.23 -1.91 -2.11
N LYS A 26 -14.47 -1.60 -2.53
CA LYS A 26 -15.44 -2.60 -2.98
C LYS A 26 -14.96 -3.39 -4.21
N ASP A 27 -14.17 -2.74 -5.06
CA ASP A 27 -13.86 -3.16 -6.43
C ASP A 27 -12.36 -3.09 -6.77
N SER A 28 -11.52 -2.61 -5.86
CA SER A 28 -10.08 -2.47 -6.11
C SER A 28 -9.24 -2.84 -4.90
N VAL A 29 -8.03 -3.29 -5.17
CA VAL A 29 -6.93 -3.32 -4.21
C VAL A 29 -5.89 -2.32 -4.69
N CYS A 30 -5.54 -1.37 -3.82
CA CYS A 30 -4.50 -0.39 -4.05
C CYS A 30 -3.25 -0.79 -3.25
N ILE A 31 -2.08 -0.63 -3.87
CA ILE A 31 -0.79 -0.97 -3.28
C ILE A 31 0.10 0.25 -3.38
N TRP A 32 0.54 0.78 -2.24
CA TRP A 32 1.66 1.71 -2.19
C TRP A 32 2.95 0.93 -1.98
N VAL A 33 4.01 1.36 -2.67
CA VAL A 33 5.31 0.69 -2.67
C VAL A 33 6.35 1.63 -2.07
N PHE A 34 7.19 1.13 -1.17
CA PHE A 34 8.16 1.96 -0.45
C PHE A 34 9.59 1.53 -0.75
N LYS A 35 10.54 2.47 -0.59
CA LYS A 35 11.98 2.20 -0.73
C LYS A 35 12.53 1.40 0.45
N SER A 36 11.92 1.55 1.63
CA SER A 36 12.33 0.87 2.85
C SER A 36 11.12 0.44 3.69
N LYS A 37 11.36 -0.56 4.56
CA LYS A 37 10.37 -1.00 5.55
C LYS A 37 10.02 0.11 6.55
N ASP A 38 11.00 0.93 6.91
CA ASP A 38 10.80 2.03 7.86
C ASP A 38 9.89 3.10 7.27
N ASP A 39 10.05 3.44 5.98
CA ASP A 39 9.14 4.35 5.27
C ASP A 39 7.72 3.79 5.20
N ARG A 40 7.57 2.50 4.87
CA ARG A 40 6.27 1.83 4.87
C ARG A 40 5.61 1.87 6.23
N ASN A 41 6.36 1.63 7.31
CA ASN A 41 5.84 1.68 8.68
C ASN A 41 5.42 3.10 9.06
N ARG A 42 6.27 4.09 8.76
CA ARG A 42 5.99 5.50 9.04
C ARG A 42 4.71 5.96 8.34
N PHE A 43 4.55 5.63 7.06
CA PHE A 43 3.31 5.90 6.31
C PHE A 43 2.08 5.31 6.99
N MET A 44 2.16 4.05 7.47
CA MET A 44 1.02 3.39 8.11
C MET A 44 0.63 4.04 9.45
N GLU A 45 1.61 4.53 10.21
CA GLU A 45 1.40 5.20 11.50
C GLU A 45 0.85 6.63 11.31
N GLU A 46 1.42 7.40 10.39
CA GLU A 46 1.07 8.81 10.18
C GLU A 46 -0.28 8.99 9.48
N THR A 47 -0.75 7.98 8.74
CA THR A 47 -2.01 8.04 7.98
C THR A 47 -3.18 7.33 8.67
N ILE A 48 -3.08 7.06 9.97
CA ILE A 48 -4.21 6.49 10.75
C ILE A 48 -5.40 7.45 10.68
N GLY A 49 -6.57 6.90 10.32
CA GLY A 49 -7.82 7.66 10.22
C GLY A 49 -8.02 8.41 8.90
N MET A 50 -7.00 8.50 8.04
CA MET A 50 -7.11 9.12 6.72
C MET A 50 -7.85 8.22 5.72
N LEU A 51 -8.63 8.85 4.84
CA LEU A 51 -9.24 8.22 3.68
C LEU A 51 -8.19 7.91 2.60
N LYS A 52 -8.61 7.16 1.57
CA LYS A 52 -7.73 6.75 0.46
C LYS A 52 -7.05 7.94 -0.22
N ASP A 53 -7.82 8.99 -0.52
CA ASP A 53 -7.30 10.13 -1.29
C ASP A 53 -6.34 10.96 -0.44
N GLU A 54 -6.65 11.16 0.84
CA GLU A 54 -5.74 11.81 1.81
C GLU A 54 -4.43 11.01 1.98
N ARG A 55 -4.52 9.68 2.00
CA ARG A 55 -3.34 8.79 2.00
C ARG A 55 -2.52 8.92 0.72
N GLN A 56 -3.16 9.04 -0.43
CA GLN A 56 -2.48 9.22 -1.71
C GLN A 56 -1.72 10.54 -1.74
N GLU A 57 -2.38 11.64 -1.36
CA GLU A 57 -1.75 12.97 -1.28
C GLU A 57 -0.57 12.98 -0.29
N TYR A 58 -0.74 12.33 0.87
CA TYR A 58 0.33 12.18 1.85
C TYR A 58 1.51 11.37 1.30
N TYR A 59 1.24 10.27 0.60
CA TYR A 59 2.25 9.40 0.00
C TYR A 59 3.11 10.17 -1.00
N GLU A 60 2.47 10.84 -1.97
CA GLU A 60 3.14 11.61 -3.03
C GLU A 60 4.00 12.77 -2.48
N SER A 61 3.62 13.30 -1.33
CA SER A 61 4.33 14.42 -0.70
C SER A 61 5.54 14.00 0.14
N ASN A 62 5.64 12.73 0.57
CA ASN A 62 6.57 12.31 1.62
C ASN A 62 7.48 11.10 1.29
N PHE A 63 7.25 10.35 0.20
CA PHE A 63 7.94 9.07 -0.08
C PHE A 63 8.38 8.93 -1.56
#